data_AF-A0A6H9WIL0-F1
#
_entry.id   AF-A0A6H9WIL0-F1
#
_cell.length_a   1.000
_cell.length_b   1.000
_cell.length_c   1.000
_cell.angle_alpha   90.00
_cell.angle_beta   90.00
_cell.angle_gamma   90.00
#
_symmetry.space_group_name_H-M   'P 1'
#
loop_
_entity.id
_entity.type
_entity.pdbx_description
1 polymer ?
#
loop_
_entity_poly.entity_id
_entity_poly.type
_entity_poly.pdbx_seq_one_letter_code
_entity_poly.pdbx_strand_id
1 'polypeptide(L)'
;MEARHVTRPDAPGETVPAEATARPLAARTLVAVAVGGALGTAARIGFGDLAALGDPAAAWYGDNPVDDLGAFGDAALLATLAVNLLGSLLLGVIAGAAWPARLDWLRAGCGAGFCGAFTTFSFVALVFAVLGYSSGLAWGLLISGVLGGLLFVAIGAIIGRAISPGAIRPGTAHPDTAEHPGSSA
;
A
#
# COMPACT_ATOMS: atom_id res chain seq x y z
N MET A 1 50.48 -21.25 -17.31
CA MET A 1 50.18 -20.71 -15.97
C MET A 1 49.14 -21.61 -15.34
N GLU A 2 49.53 -22.23 -14.24
CA GLU A 2 48.96 -23.45 -13.67
C GLU A 2 47.75 -23.13 -12.78
N ALA A 3 46.58 -23.69 -13.12
CA ALA A 3 45.39 -23.60 -12.27
C ALA A 3 45.53 -24.59 -11.11
N ARG A 4 45.77 -24.07 -9.90
CA ARG A 4 45.79 -24.90 -8.69
C ARG A 4 44.37 -25.36 -8.37
N HIS A 5 44.13 -26.64 -8.66
CA HIS A 5 43.04 -27.43 -8.10
C HIS A 5 43.21 -27.52 -6.58
N VAL A 6 42.21 -27.06 -5.82
CA VAL A 6 42.05 -27.38 -4.40
C VAL A 6 40.95 -28.45 -4.32
N THR A 7 41.35 -29.71 -4.17
CA THR A 7 40.43 -30.81 -3.82
C THR A 7 40.22 -30.82 -2.32
N ARG A 8 38.96 -30.65 -1.89
CA ARG A 8 38.53 -30.86 -0.50
C ARG A 8 38.15 -32.34 -0.36
N PRO A 9 38.82 -33.13 0.51
CA PRO A 9 38.43 -34.52 0.75
C PRO A 9 37.28 -34.58 1.76
N ASP A 10 36.37 -35.53 1.52
CA ASP A 10 35.49 -36.18 2.49
C ASP A 10 34.12 -35.52 2.79
N ALA A 11 33.10 -35.89 1.97
CA ALA A 11 31.82 -36.48 2.38
C ALA A 11 30.70 -36.25 1.33
N PRO A 12 29.79 -37.22 1.11
CA PRO A 12 28.95 -37.34 -0.08
C PRO A 12 27.84 -36.28 -0.18
N GLY A 13 27.86 -35.52 -1.28
CA GLY A 13 26.83 -35.63 -2.33
C GLY A 13 25.39 -35.21 -2.04
N GLU A 14 25.03 -34.67 -0.87
CA GLU A 14 23.71 -34.10 -0.66
C GLU A 14 23.80 -32.59 -0.40
N THR A 15 23.86 -31.83 -1.48
CA THR A 15 23.45 -30.42 -1.42
C THR A 15 21.96 -30.42 -1.15
N VAL A 16 21.56 -30.35 0.11
CA VAL A 16 20.18 -29.96 0.46
C VAL A 16 19.94 -28.66 -0.31
N PRO A 17 18.95 -28.59 -1.22
CA PRO A 17 18.70 -27.38 -1.97
C PRO A 17 18.51 -26.24 -0.96
N ALA A 18 19.22 -25.12 -1.14
CA ALA A 18 18.98 -23.89 -0.38
C ALA A 18 17.51 -23.43 -0.41
N GLU A 19 16.72 -24.03 -1.31
CA GLU A 19 15.28 -23.92 -1.48
C GLU A 19 14.43 -24.51 -0.33
N ALA A 20 14.96 -25.40 0.51
CA ALA A 20 14.20 -26.06 1.58
C ALA A 20 14.06 -25.20 2.85
N THR A 21 15.02 -24.30 3.12
CA THR A 21 15.07 -23.49 4.35
C THR A 21 14.47 -22.08 4.21
N ALA A 22 14.25 -21.58 2.98
CA ALA A 22 13.72 -20.22 2.73
C ALA A 22 12.18 -20.11 2.74
N ARG A 23 11.44 -21.23 2.80
CA ARG A 23 9.98 -21.28 2.57
C ARG A 23 9.05 -20.65 3.63
N PRO A 24 9.33 -20.66 4.95
CA PRO A 24 8.32 -20.28 5.93
C PRO A 24 8.06 -18.76 6.01
N LEU A 25 9.07 -17.92 5.78
CA LEU A 25 8.91 -16.45 5.79
C LEU A 25 8.18 -15.95 4.53
N ALA A 26 8.41 -16.59 3.38
CA ALA A 26 7.72 -16.27 2.14
C ALA A 26 6.22 -16.65 2.21
N ALA A 27 5.89 -17.84 2.72
CA ALA A 27 4.50 -18.28 2.88
C ALA A 27 3.70 -17.33 3.80
N ARG A 28 4.30 -16.89 4.93
CA ARG A 28 3.66 -15.95 5.85
C ARG A 28 3.31 -14.62 5.18
N THR A 29 4.21 -14.09 4.36
CA THR A 29 3.97 -12.85 3.61
C THR A 29 2.84 -13.04 2.59
N LEU A 30 2.83 -14.15 1.86
CA LEU A 30 1.75 -14.45 0.90
C LEU A 30 0.39 -14.56 1.58
N VAL A 31 0.31 -15.26 2.72
CA VAL A 31 -0.92 -15.35 3.51
C VAL A 31 -1.37 -13.97 3.98
N ALA A 32 -0.45 -13.14 4.46
CA ALA A 32 -0.78 -11.79 4.91
C ALA A 32 -1.28 -10.90 3.77
N VAL A 33 -0.69 -11.01 2.57
CA VAL A 33 -1.16 -10.31 1.36
C VAL A 33 -2.54 -10.81 0.96
N ALA A 34 -2.80 -12.12 0.97
CA ALA A 34 -4.09 -12.69 0.61
C ALA A 34 -5.20 -12.26 1.60
N VAL A 35 -4.93 -12.33 2.90
CA VAL A 35 -5.86 -11.86 3.95
C VAL A 35 -6.09 -10.36 3.82
N GLY A 36 -5.03 -9.57 3.63
CA GLY A 36 -5.13 -8.14 3.38
C GLY A 36 -6.01 -7.85 2.16
N GLY A 37 -5.81 -8.56 1.05
CA GLY A 37 -6.59 -8.40 -0.17
C GLY A 37 -8.07 -8.74 -0.01
N ALA A 38 -8.39 -9.82 0.72
CA ALA A 38 -9.76 -10.18 1.04
C ALA A 38 -10.44 -9.09 1.87
N LEU A 39 -9.76 -8.59 2.90
CA LEU A 39 -10.26 -7.51 3.75
C LEU A 39 -10.42 -6.18 2.99
N GLY A 40 -9.47 -5.84 2.11
CA GLY A 40 -9.53 -4.64 1.28
C GLY A 40 -10.71 -4.67 0.30
N THR A 41 -10.95 -5.83 -0.31
CA THR A 41 -12.11 -6.05 -1.18
C THR A 41 -13.42 -5.92 -0.42
N ALA A 42 -13.53 -6.56 0.76
CA ALA A 42 -14.72 -6.47 1.60
C ALA A 42 -14.99 -5.03 2.06
N ALA A 43 -13.96 -4.30 2.48
CA ALA A 43 -14.08 -2.90 2.87
C ALA A 43 -14.54 -2.02 1.69
N ARG A 44 -14.01 -2.26 0.49
CA ARG A 44 -14.42 -1.53 -0.72
C ARG A 44 -15.89 -1.77 -1.06
N ILE A 45 -16.34 -3.02 -1.02
CA ILE A 45 -17.76 -3.38 -1.25
C ILE A 45 -18.64 -2.72 -0.20
N GLY A 46 -18.26 -2.82 1.08
CA GLY A 46 -19.00 -2.17 2.17
C GLY A 46 -19.11 -0.66 2.02
N PHE A 47 -18.09 0.03 1.52
CA PHE A 47 -18.18 1.46 1.18
C PHE A 47 -19.18 1.75 0.06
N GLY A 48 -19.25 0.89 -0.96
CA GLY A 48 -20.26 0.96 -2.01
C GLY A 48 -21.67 0.79 -1.46
N ASP A 49 -21.87 -0.23 -0.60
CA ASP A 49 -23.17 -0.50 0.03
C ASP A 49 -23.60 0.65 0.95
N LEU A 50 -22.67 1.21 1.73
CA LEU A 50 -22.94 2.38 2.59
C LEU A 50 -23.32 3.63 1.78
N ALA A 51 -22.69 3.85 0.63
CA ALA A 51 -23.05 4.95 -0.26
C ALA A 51 -24.46 4.75 -0.86
N ALA A 52 -24.85 3.51 -1.13
CA ALA A 52 -26.18 3.16 -1.61
C ALA A 52 -27.28 3.30 -0.54
N LEU A 53 -26.95 3.13 0.76
CA LEU A 53 -27.91 3.37 1.85
C LEU A 53 -28.38 4.82 1.94
N GLY A 54 -27.61 5.77 1.39
CA GLY A 54 -27.97 7.19 1.33
C GLY A 54 -28.95 7.55 0.21
N ASP A 55 -29.23 6.63 -0.71
CA ASP A 55 -30.08 6.87 -1.88
C ASP A 55 -31.22 5.84 -1.98
N PRO A 56 -32.44 6.17 -1.52
CA PRO A 56 -33.58 5.24 -1.58
C PRO A 56 -34.04 4.93 -3.02
N ALA A 57 -33.54 5.63 -4.05
CA ALA A 57 -33.77 5.28 -5.46
C ALA A 57 -32.83 4.16 -5.95
N ALA A 58 -31.70 3.94 -5.27
CA ALA A 58 -30.76 2.85 -5.57
C ALA A 58 -31.19 1.48 -5.00
N ALA A 59 -32.25 1.45 -4.17
CA ALA A 59 -32.78 0.22 -3.57
C ALA A 59 -33.59 -0.66 -4.54
N TRP A 60 -33.84 -0.19 -5.77
CA TRP A 60 -34.58 -0.93 -6.80
C TRP A 60 -33.77 -0.95 -8.11
N TYR A 61 -33.08 -2.05 -8.36
CA TYR A 61 -32.58 -2.43 -9.68
C TYR A 61 -33.77 -2.36 -10.64
N GLY A 62 -33.76 -1.40 -11.57
CA GLY A 62 -34.87 -1.16 -12.49
C GLY A 62 -35.02 -2.29 -13.50
N ASP A 63 -36.24 -2.53 -13.98
CA ASP A 63 -36.62 -3.62 -14.90
C ASP A 63 -35.97 -3.58 -16.32
N ASN A 64 -34.91 -2.79 -16.56
CA ASN A 64 -34.26 -2.66 -17.87
C ASN A 64 -32.72 -2.73 -17.78
N PRO A 65 -32.08 -3.85 -18.18
CA PRO A 65 -30.63 -4.05 -18.05
C PRO A 65 -29.76 -3.15 -18.95
N VAL A 66 -30.39 -2.36 -19.84
CA VAL A 66 -29.71 -1.38 -20.71
C VAL A 66 -29.77 0.05 -20.18
N ASP A 67 -30.68 0.36 -19.26
CA ASP A 67 -30.67 1.64 -18.51
C ASP A 67 -29.70 1.56 -17.30
N ASP A 68 -29.43 0.36 -16.78
CA ASP A 68 -28.42 0.09 -15.73
C ASP A 68 -26.97 0.25 -16.21
N LEU A 69 -26.72 0.13 -17.52
CA LEU A 69 -25.43 0.51 -18.13
C LEU A 69 -25.33 2.04 -18.34
N GLY A 70 -26.41 2.78 -18.10
CA GLY A 70 -26.54 4.22 -18.20
C GLY A 70 -26.01 4.93 -16.95
N ALA A 71 -24.68 4.96 -16.84
CA ALA A 71 -23.88 5.76 -15.91
C ALA A 71 -24.04 5.40 -14.42
N PHE A 72 -22.97 4.84 -13.85
CA PHE A 72 -22.76 4.77 -12.40
C PHE A 72 -23.44 5.95 -11.69
N GLY A 73 -24.34 5.69 -10.74
CA GLY A 73 -24.92 6.76 -9.95
C GLY A 73 -23.80 7.64 -9.37
N ASP A 74 -24.03 8.94 -9.25
CA ASP A 74 -23.02 9.89 -8.73
C ASP A 74 -22.44 9.40 -7.40
N ALA A 75 -23.26 8.74 -6.57
CA ALA A 75 -22.85 8.08 -5.35
C ALA A 75 -21.79 6.97 -5.56
N ALA A 76 -21.94 6.12 -6.57
CA ALA A 76 -20.97 5.05 -6.88
C ALA A 76 -19.64 5.62 -7.42
N LEU A 77 -19.71 6.68 -8.24
CA LEU A 77 -18.54 7.40 -8.73
C LEU A 77 -17.77 8.05 -7.57
N LEU A 78 -18.48 8.77 -6.70
CA LEU A 78 -17.91 9.44 -5.53
C LEU A 78 -17.39 8.44 -4.49
N ALA A 79 -18.12 7.34 -4.25
CA ALA A 79 -17.67 6.28 -3.36
C ALA A 79 -16.37 5.66 -3.86
N THR A 80 -16.28 5.38 -5.17
CA THR A 80 -15.06 4.83 -5.76
C THR A 80 -13.88 5.80 -5.71
N LEU A 81 -14.12 7.08 -5.98
CA LEU A 81 -13.11 8.13 -5.80
C LEU A 81 -12.67 8.20 -4.33
N ALA A 82 -13.60 8.18 -3.39
CA ALA A 82 -13.32 8.25 -1.96
C ALA A 82 -12.47 7.07 -1.48
N VAL A 83 -12.80 5.82 -1.83
CA VAL A 83 -11.98 4.65 -1.45
C VAL A 83 -10.58 4.72 -2.07
N ASN A 84 -10.43 5.24 -3.29
CA ASN A 84 -9.13 5.44 -3.92
C ASN A 84 -8.27 6.49 -3.19
N LEU A 85 -8.87 7.60 -2.78
CA LEU A 85 -8.18 8.66 -2.02
C LEU A 85 -7.84 8.19 -0.60
N LEU A 86 -8.78 7.59 0.11
CA LEU A 86 -8.55 7.02 1.45
C LEU A 86 -7.50 5.92 1.42
N GLY A 87 -7.54 5.06 0.40
CA GLY A 87 -6.54 4.01 0.21
C GLY A 87 -5.16 4.56 -0.08
N SER A 88 -5.06 5.64 -0.87
CA SER A 88 -3.81 6.35 -1.14
C SER A 88 -3.24 7.01 0.13
N LEU A 89 -4.11 7.62 0.95
CA LEU A 89 -3.72 8.15 2.27
C LEU A 89 -3.19 7.04 3.17
N LEU A 90 -3.93 5.95 3.31
CA LEU A 90 -3.53 4.80 4.13
C LEU A 90 -2.22 4.18 3.64
N LEU A 91 -2.07 4.02 2.32
CA LEU A 91 -0.83 3.52 1.71
C LEU A 91 0.34 4.47 2.02
N GLY A 92 0.12 5.78 1.98
CA GLY A 92 1.10 6.78 2.41
C GLY A 92 1.51 6.59 3.87
N VAL A 93 0.55 6.42 4.79
CA VAL A 93 0.82 6.17 6.22
C VAL A 93 1.66 4.90 6.39
N ILE A 94 1.27 3.80 5.75
CA ILE A 94 1.98 2.52 5.81
C ILE A 94 3.40 2.67 5.24
N ALA A 95 3.55 3.33 4.09
CA ALA A 95 4.83 3.48 3.41
C ALA A 95 5.79 4.40 4.17
N GLY A 96 5.26 5.48 4.76
CA GLY A 96 6.01 6.48 5.52
C GLY A 96 6.37 6.04 6.94
N ALA A 97 5.64 5.09 7.51
CA ALA A 97 5.95 4.55 8.83
C ALA A 97 7.24 3.72 8.85
N ALA A 98 7.93 3.73 9.99
CA ALA A 98 9.09 2.89 10.25
C ALA A 98 8.63 1.50 10.69
N TRP A 99 8.88 0.50 9.85
CA TRP A 99 8.55 -0.90 10.14
C TRP A 99 9.81 -1.65 10.59
N PRO A 100 9.82 -2.29 11.76
CA PRO A 100 10.86 -3.24 12.10
C PRO A 100 10.83 -4.44 11.13
N ALA A 101 11.99 -4.97 10.74
CA ALA A 101 12.08 -6.09 9.77
C ALA A 101 11.20 -7.30 10.11
N ARG A 102 10.98 -7.58 11.40
CA ARG A 102 10.07 -8.67 11.84
C ARG A 102 8.60 -8.49 11.42
N LEU A 103 8.21 -7.28 10.99
CA LEU A 103 6.86 -6.91 10.56
C LEU A 103 6.76 -6.68 9.05
N ASP A 104 7.78 -7.00 8.24
CA ASP A 104 7.74 -6.79 6.79
C ASP A 104 6.60 -7.56 6.11
N TRP A 105 6.26 -8.74 6.61
CA TRP A 105 5.11 -9.52 6.16
C TRP A 105 3.78 -8.78 6.39
N LEU A 106 3.67 -8.02 7.48
CA LEU A 106 2.49 -7.23 7.82
C LEU A 106 2.44 -5.95 6.99
N ARG A 107 3.59 -5.30 6.75
CA ARG A 107 3.72 -4.17 5.83
C ARG A 107 3.25 -4.57 4.42
N ALA A 108 3.64 -5.75 3.94
CA ALA A 108 3.18 -6.29 2.66
C ALA A 108 1.67 -6.59 2.67
N GLY A 109 1.17 -7.19 3.76
CA GLY A 109 -0.27 -7.45 3.95
C GLY A 109 -1.12 -6.18 3.92
N CYS A 110 -0.71 -5.13 4.64
CA CYS A 110 -1.42 -3.85 4.67
C CYS A 110 -1.25 -3.05 3.37
N GLY A 111 -0.04 -2.99 2.81
CA GLY A 111 0.26 -2.23 1.60
C GLY A 111 -0.24 -2.93 0.33
N ALA A 112 0.44 -4.00 -0.07
CA ALA A 112 0.13 -4.71 -1.31
C ALA A 112 -1.20 -5.46 -1.23
N GLY A 113 -1.52 -6.06 -0.09
CA GLY A 113 -2.79 -6.77 0.12
C GLY A 113 -3.96 -5.80 0.26
N PHE A 114 -4.10 -5.18 1.44
CA PHE A 114 -5.26 -4.36 1.77
C PHE A 114 -5.39 -3.11 0.89
N CYS A 115 -4.41 -2.22 0.86
CA CYS A 115 -4.52 -1.00 0.04
C CYS A 115 -4.61 -1.33 -1.45
N GLY A 116 -3.91 -2.37 -1.91
CA GLY A 116 -3.99 -2.84 -3.30
C GLY A 116 -5.39 -3.28 -3.71
N ALA A 117 -6.10 -4.02 -2.85
CA ALA A 117 -7.46 -4.48 -3.13
C ALA A 117 -8.55 -3.45 -2.78
N PHE A 118 -8.30 -2.58 -1.80
CA PHE A 118 -9.21 -1.51 -1.39
C PHE A 118 -9.30 -0.40 -2.44
N THR A 119 -8.19 -0.07 -3.10
CA THR A 119 -8.17 0.85 -4.24
C THR A 119 -8.50 0.12 -5.53
N THR A 120 -8.92 0.85 -6.57
CA THR A 120 -9.18 0.29 -7.89
C THR A 120 -8.95 1.30 -9.01
N PHE A 121 -8.18 0.89 -10.00
CA PHE A 121 -8.06 1.59 -11.28
C PHE A 121 -9.06 1.07 -12.33
N SER A 122 -9.51 -0.19 -12.21
CA SER A 122 -10.38 -0.82 -13.22
C SER A 122 -11.71 -0.09 -13.39
N PHE A 123 -12.17 0.58 -12.35
CA PHE A 123 -13.37 1.40 -12.41
C PHE A 123 -13.21 2.64 -13.32
N VAL A 124 -12.07 3.33 -13.24
CA VAL A 124 -11.78 4.45 -14.14
C VAL A 124 -11.69 3.97 -15.58
N ALA A 125 -11.04 2.82 -15.82
CA ALA A 125 -11.01 2.20 -17.15
C ALA A 125 -12.43 1.86 -17.67
N LEU A 126 -13.30 1.35 -16.79
CA LEU A 126 -14.70 1.07 -17.13
C LEU A 126 -15.49 2.35 -17.44
N VAL A 127 -15.27 3.44 -16.68
CA VAL A 127 -15.86 4.76 -16.97
C VAL A 127 -15.46 5.25 -18.36
N PHE A 128 -14.19 5.15 -18.74
CA PHE A 128 -13.75 5.49 -20.10
C PHE A 128 -14.34 4.58 -21.17
N ALA A 129 -14.49 3.28 -20.87
CA ALA A 129 -15.09 2.33 -21.80
C ALA A 129 -16.57 2.64 -22.07
N VAL A 130 -17.31 3.12 -21.06
CA VAL A 130 -18.75 3.43 -21.16
C VAL A 130 -18.99 4.86 -21.70
N LEU A 131 -18.28 5.86 -21.17
CA LEU A 131 -18.53 7.28 -21.50
C LEU A 131 -17.69 7.79 -22.68
N GLY A 132 -16.63 7.08 -23.05
CA GLY A 132 -15.71 7.47 -24.12
C GLY A 132 -14.72 8.59 -23.76
N TYR A 133 -13.71 8.77 -24.62
CA TYR A 133 -12.60 9.70 -24.40
C TYR A 133 -12.96 11.18 -24.55
N SER A 134 -14.10 11.50 -25.15
CA SER A 134 -14.62 12.88 -25.26
C SER A 134 -15.34 13.34 -23.99
N SER A 135 -15.59 12.44 -23.03
CA SER A 135 -16.30 12.76 -21.80
C SER A 135 -15.45 13.58 -20.83
N GLY A 136 -15.87 14.81 -20.54
CA GLY A 136 -15.25 15.65 -19.51
C GLY A 136 -15.33 15.04 -18.11
N LEU A 137 -16.39 14.27 -17.82
CA LEU A 137 -16.54 13.58 -16.53
C LEU A 137 -15.51 12.45 -16.36
N ALA A 138 -15.26 11.66 -17.40
CA ALA A 138 -14.25 10.60 -17.36
C ALA A 138 -12.85 11.16 -17.10
N TRP A 139 -12.50 12.26 -17.78
CA TRP A 139 -11.26 12.99 -17.53
C TRP A 139 -11.22 13.62 -16.14
N GLY A 140 -12.31 14.22 -15.68
CA GLY A 140 -12.42 14.80 -14.34
C GLY A 140 -12.13 13.78 -13.26
N LEU A 141 -12.77 12.61 -13.30
CA LEU A 141 -12.54 11.51 -12.36
C LEU A 141 -11.11 11.00 -12.38
N LEU A 142 -10.51 10.84 -13.57
CA LEU A 142 -9.11 10.42 -13.70
C LEU A 142 -8.16 11.45 -13.09
N ILE A 143 -8.29 12.72 -13.47
CA ILE A 143 -7.42 13.79 -12.99
C ILE A 143 -7.56 13.96 -11.48
N SER A 144 -8.79 13.99 -10.97
CA SER A 144 -9.06 14.06 -9.53
C SER A 144 -8.50 12.86 -8.79
N GLY A 145 -8.65 11.64 -9.34
CA GLY A 145 -8.10 10.43 -8.76
C GLY A 145 -6.57 10.44 -8.69
N VAL A 146 -5.90 10.87 -9.77
CA VAL A 146 -4.43 10.93 -9.84
C VAL A 146 -3.87 12.02 -8.95
N LEU A 147 -4.33 13.27 -9.11
CA LEU A 147 -3.82 14.40 -8.34
C LEU A 147 -4.19 14.29 -6.85
N GLY A 148 -5.43 13.90 -6.58
CA GLY A 148 -5.90 13.66 -5.22
C GLY A 148 -5.16 12.49 -4.58
N GLY A 149 -4.95 11.39 -5.31
CA GLY A 149 -4.20 10.24 -4.82
C GLY A 149 -2.76 10.60 -4.47
N LEU A 150 -2.08 11.36 -5.32
CA LEU A 150 -0.72 11.84 -5.07
C LEU A 150 -0.65 12.79 -3.85
N LEU A 151 -1.63 13.67 -3.70
CA LEU A 151 -1.73 14.54 -2.52
C LEU A 151 -1.95 13.71 -1.25
N PHE A 152 -2.88 12.76 -1.28
CA PHE A 152 -3.25 11.95 -0.12
C PHE A 152 -2.12 11.00 0.29
N VAL A 153 -1.40 10.39 -0.65
CA VAL A 153 -0.22 9.57 -0.32
C VAL A 153 0.90 10.42 0.30
N ALA A 154 1.10 11.67 -0.16
CA ALA A 154 2.09 12.57 0.42
C ALA A 154 1.71 12.96 1.87
N ILE A 155 0.45 13.33 2.11
CA ILE A 155 -0.10 13.60 3.44
C ILE A 155 0.07 12.37 4.33
N GLY A 156 -0.32 11.20 3.83
CA GLY A 156 -0.19 9.94 4.55
C GLY A 156 1.26 9.64 4.92
N ALA A 157 2.20 9.83 4.01
CA ALA A 157 3.61 9.60 4.29
C ALA A 157 4.16 10.55 5.35
N ILE A 158 3.71 11.80 5.40
CA ILE A 158 4.04 12.75 6.48
C ILE A 158 3.50 12.22 7.81
N ILE A 159 2.24 11.80 7.86
CA ILE A 159 1.61 11.22 9.06
C ILE A 159 2.36 9.97 9.52
N GLY A 160 2.65 9.04 8.60
CA GLY A 160 3.38 7.79 8.87
C GLY A 160 4.75 8.02 9.49
N ARG A 161 5.50 9.02 8.98
CA ARG A 161 6.78 9.41 9.57
C ARG A 161 6.61 10.05 10.95
N ALA A 162 5.59 10.88 11.15
CA ALA A 162 5.36 11.58 12.42
C ALA A 162 4.98 10.61 13.56
N ILE A 163 4.24 9.54 13.28
CA ILE A 163 3.82 8.55 14.27
C ILE A 163 4.91 7.51 14.60
N SER A 164 5.99 7.48 13.82
CA SER A 164 7.09 6.54 14.03
C SER A 164 8.12 7.14 15.00
N PRO A 165 8.32 6.56 16.21
CA PRO A 165 9.28 7.10 17.15
C PRO A 165 10.71 6.95 16.60
N GLY A 166 11.40 8.07 16.29
CA GLY A 166 12.86 8.01 16.07
C GLY A 166 13.56 8.99 15.12
N ALA A 167 12.92 9.98 14.50
CA ALA A 167 13.61 10.77 13.45
C ALA A 167 14.24 12.12 13.90
N ILE A 168 14.12 12.55 15.16
CA ILE A 168 14.82 13.76 15.66
C ILE A 168 15.37 13.51 17.08
N ARG A 169 16.61 13.02 17.15
CA ARG A 169 17.55 13.43 18.20
C ARG A 169 18.59 14.32 17.53
N PRO A 170 18.45 15.66 17.56
CA PRO A 170 19.55 16.55 17.25
C PRO A 170 20.64 16.20 18.26
N GLY A 171 21.86 15.98 17.78
CA GLY A 171 22.97 15.53 18.59
C GLY A 171 23.06 16.32 19.90
N THR A 172 23.00 15.60 21.01
CA THR A 172 23.67 16.07 22.23
C THR A 172 25.15 16.13 21.88
N ALA A 173 25.59 17.28 21.38
CA ALA A 173 26.99 17.63 21.35
C ALA A 173 27.47 17.59 22.81
N HIS A 174 28.12 16.50 23.17
CA HIS A 174 28.94 16.45 24.36
C HIS A 174 30.39 16.31 23.90
N PRO A 175 31.11 17.43 23.91
CA PRO A 175 32.44 17.44 24.46
C PRO A 175 32.46 18.42 25.63
N ASP A 176 32.25 17.89 26.84
CA ASP A 176 33.02 18.41 27.98
C ASP A 176 34.49 18.11 27.68
N THR A 177 35.13 19.00 26.95
CA THR A 177 36.55 19.29 27.16
C THR A 177 36.60 20.60 27.91
N ALA A 178 36.12 20.53 29.16
CA ALA A 178 36.49 21.48 30.18
C ALA A 178 38.02 21.43 30.35
N GLU A 179 38.57 22.63 30.36
CA GLU A 179 39.93 23.01 30.71
C GLU A 179 40.53 22.17 31.84
N HIS A 180 41.77 21.71 31.66
CA HIS A 180 42.69 21.55 32.78
C HIS A 180 43.88 22.50 32.57
N PRO A 181 43.92 23.63 33.29
CA PRO A 181 45.12 24.44 33.41
C PRO A 181 46.03 23.86 34.49
N GLY A 182 47.30 23.64 34.15
CA GLY A 182 48.41 23.73 35.10
C GLY A 182 49.11 22.45 35.56
N SER A 183 50.44 22.58 35.54
CA SER A 183 51.38 22.15 36.60
C SER A 183 51.97 20.73 36.58
N SER A 184 53.16 20.64 35.97
CA SER A 184 54.32 19.88 36.47
C SER A 184 55.54 20.38 35.66
N ALA A 185 56.42 21.20 36.24
CA ALA A 185 57.54 20.82 37.12
C ALA A 185 58.61 20.03 36.37
#